data_AF-A0A1R4GYS7-F1
#
_entry.id   AF-A0A1R4GYS7-F1
#
_cell.length_a   1.000
_cell.length_b   1.000
_cell.length_c   1.000
_cell.angle_alpha   90.00
_cell.angle_beta   90.00
_cell.angle_gamma   90.00
#
_symmetry.space_group_name_H-M   'P 1'
#
loop_
_entity.id
_entity.type
_entity.pdbx_description
1 polymer ?
#
loop_
_entity_poly.entity_id
_entity_poly.type
_entity_poly.pdbx_seq_one_letter_code
_entity_poly.pdbx_strand_id
1 'polypeptide(L)' 'MFFDDHAPQHFHVEYAEFKAVIDIKKLELIEGSLPRRAQELALDWAELHQAELLEDWNLCAARQQPKKILPLK' A
#
# COMPACT_ATOMS: atom_id res chain seq x y z
N MET A 1 9.08 14.20 -21.87
CA MET A 1 7.81 13.59 -21.44
C MET A 1 8.10 12.13 -21.15
N PHE A 2 8.12 11.73 -19.87
CA PHE A 2 8.45 10.36 -19.51
C PHE A 2 7.18 9.53 -19.42
N PHE A 3 7.26 8.33 -19.97
CA PHE A 3 6.16 7.38 -20.19
C PHE A 3 5.74 6.64 -18.90
N ASP A 4 6.34 7.01 -17.77
CA ASP A 4 6.22 6.38 -16.44
C ASP A 4 5.37 7.22 -15.47
N ASP A 5 4.60 8.19 -15.97
CA ASP A 5 3.81 9.13 -15.14
C ASP A 5 2.49 8.52 -14.64
N HIS A 6 2.50 7.21 -14.42
CA HIS A 6 1.50 6.52 -13.61
C HIS A 6 2.12 6.25 -12.26
N ALA A 7 1.58 6.88 -11.21
CA ALA A 7 1.94 6.52 -9.85
C ALA A 7 1.83 4.99 -9.71
N PRO A 8 2.83 4.32 -9.13
CA PRO A 8 2.77 2.87 -8.92
C PRO A 8 1.50 2.53 -8.14
N GLN A 9 1.05 1.29 -8.25
CA GLN A 9 -0.05 0.80 -7.43
C GLN A 9 0.44 0.81 -5.98
N HIS A 10 -0.14 1.67 -5.15
CA HIS A 10 0.34 1.94 -3.80
C HIS A 10 -0.79 2.01 -2.78
N PHE A 11 -0.44 1.95 -1.51
CA PHE A 11 -1.35 2.30 -0.42
C PHE A 11 -0.65 3.17 0.61
N HIS A 12 -1.44 3.90 1.37
CA HIS A 12 -0.95 4.80 2.41
C HIS A 12 -0.96 4.10 3.76
N VAL A 13 0.09 4.35 4.55
CA VAL A 13 0.21 3.89 5.93
C VAL A 13 0.32 5.10 6.83
N GLU A 14 -0.50 5.13 7.88
CA GLU A 14 -0.41 6.12 8.95
C GLU A 14 -0.14 5.41 10.27
N TYR A 15 0.89 5.86 10.99
CA TYR A 15 1.28 5.33 12.31
C TYR A 15 1.74 6.47 13.22
N ALA A 16 0.89 6.86 14.18
CA ALA A 16 1.12 8.04 15.02
C ALA A 16 1.40 9.30 14.16
N GLU A 17 2.54 9.96 14.32
CA GLU A 17 2.97 11.10 13.51
C GLU A 17 3.55 10.72 12.14
N PHE A 18 3.80 9.43 11.91
CA PHE A 18 4.46 8.93 10.71
C PHE A 18 3.46 8.63 9.60
N LYS A 19 3.86 8.95 8.37
CA LYS A 19 3.13 8.64 7.14
C LYS A 19 4.09 8.07 6.12
N ALA A 20 3.62 7.07 5.39
CA ALA A 20 4.37 6.47 4.30
C ALA A 20 3.45 5.97 3.19
N VAL A 21 4.06 5.76 2.03
CA VAL A 21 3.44 5.15 0.86
C VAL A 21 4.22 3.89 0.53
N ILE A 22 3.50 2.77 0.36
CA ILE A 22 4.08 1.46 0.04
C ILE A 22 3.63 1.05 -1.35
N ASP A 23 4.58 0.64 -2.20
CA ASP A 23 4.32 0.00 -3.49
C ASP A 23 3.75 -1.41 -3.25
N ILE A 24 2.54 -1.67 -3.75
CA ILE A 24 1.83 -2.94 -3.56
C ILE A 24 2.57 -4.09 -4.23
N LYS A 25 3.19 -3.87 -5.40
CA LYS A 25 3.83 -4.94 -6.19
C LYS A 25 5.21 -5.29 -5.67
N LYS A 26 6.01 -4.27 -5.37
CA LYS A 26 7.40 -4.43 -4.94
C LYS A 26 7.53 -4.61 -3.43
N LEU A 27 6.47 -4.32 -2.67
CA LEU A 27 6.47 -4.38 -1.21
C LEU A 27 7.62 -3.55 -0.63
N GLU A 28 7.73 -2.30 -1.09
CA GLU A 28 8.75 -1.37 -0.65
C GLU A 28 8.13 -0.01 -0.30
N LEU A 29 8.71 0.66 0.68
CA LEU A 29 8.37 2.05 0.99
C LEU A 29 8.93 2.94 -0.13
N ILE A 30 8.06 3.71 -0.77
CA ILE A 30 8.42 4.60 -1.88
C ILE A 30 8.33 6.08 -1.52
N GLU A 31 7.59 6.44 -0.45
CA GLU A 31 7.53 7.80 0.07
C GLU A 31 7.31 7.79 1.59
N GLY A 32 7.79 8.85 2.26
CA GLY A 32 7.58 9.07 3.68
C GLY A 32 8.55 8.26 4.55
N SER A 33 8.14 7.94 5.77
CA SER A 33 8.95 7.14 6.69
C SER A 33 8.08 6.48 7.75
N LEU A 34 8.53 5.34 8.25
CA LEU A 34 7.92 4.63 9.37
C LEU A 34 9.03 4.18 10.33
N PRO A 35 8.75 4.08 11.64
CA PRO A 35 9.61 3.33 12.54
C PRO A 35 9.75 1.89 12.05
N ARG A 36 10.94 1.30 12.19
CA ARG A 36 11.27 -0.04 11.66
C ARG A 36 10.18 -1.09 11.90
N ARG A 37 9.66 -1.19 13.13
CA ARG A 37 8.62 -2.17 13.47
C ARG A 37 7.30 -1.94 12.73
N ALA A 38 6.90 -0.68 12.56
CA ALA A 38 5.68 -0.35 11.82
C ALA A 38 5.83 -0.62 10.33
N GLN A 39 7.03 -0.38 9.78
CA GLN A 39 7.34 -0.75 8.39
C GLN A 39 7.29 -2.27 8.19
N GLU A 40 7.95 -3.04 9.05
CA GLU A 40 7.95 -4.52 9.01
C GLU A 40 6.49 -5.04 9.06
N LEU A 41 5.67 -4.57 10.01
CA LEU A 41 4.26 -4.95 10.11
C LEU A 41 3.43 -4.61 8.86
N ALA A 42 3.64 -3.42 8.29
CA ALA A 42 2.92 -2.99 7.09
C ALA A 42 3.31 -3.81 5.86
N LEU A 43 4.59 -4.19 5.74
CA LEU A 43 5.10 -5.03 4.66
C LEU A 43 4.62 -6.48 4.80
N ASP A 44 4.66 -7.06 6.00
CA ASP A 44 4.16 -8.41 6.26
C ASP A 44 2.65 -8.51 5.95
N TRP A 45 1.89 -7.48 6.36
CA TRP A 45 0.47 -7.38 6.02
C TRP A 45 0.25 -7.25 4.50
N ALA A 46 1.04 -6.40 3.83
CA ALA A 46 0.93 -6.22 2.38
C ALA A 46 1.32 -7.48 1.60
N GLU A 47 2.31 -8.24 2.07
CA GLU A 47 2.69 -9.52 1.46
C GLU A 47 1.55 -10.54 1.54
N LEU A 48 0.94 -10.68 2.73
CA LEU A 48 -0.17 -11.60 2.96
C LEU A 48 -1.42 -11.25 2.11
N HIS A 49 -1.64 -9.95 1.88
CA HIS A 49 -2.85 -9.42 1.24
C HIS A 49 -2.60 -8.80 -0.15
N GLN A 50 -1.47 -9.12 -0.79
CA GLN A 50 -1.04 -8.43 -2.02
C GLN A 50 -2.08 -8.51 -3.14
N ALA A 51 -2.70 -9.67 -3.34
CA ALA A 51 -3.71 -9.86 -4.36
C ALA A 51 -4.99 -9.04 -4.08
N GLU A 52 -5.42 -8.97 -2.82
CA GLU A 52 -6.57 -8.19 -2.39
C GLU A 52 -6.30 -6.68 -2.55
N LEU A 53 -5.10 -6.22 -2.20
CA LEU A 53 -4.67 -4.83 -2.40
C LEU A 53 -4.67 -4.43 -3.88
N LEU A 54 -4.21 -5.31 -4.77
CA LEU A 54 -4.26 -5.06 -6.21
C LEU A 54 -5.69 -5.02 -6.75
N GLU A 55 -6.58 -5.87 -6.24
CA GLU A 55 -8.01 -5.82 -6.57
C GLU A 55 -8.63 -4.50 -6.13
N ASP A 56 -8.41 -4.10 -4.88
CA ASP A 56 -8.93 -2.87 -4.30
C ASP A 56 -8.39 -1.63 -5.00
N TRP A 57 -7.12 -1.63 -5.42
CA TRP A 57 -6.56 -0.58 -6.27
C TRP A 57 -7.38 -0.42 -7.56
N ASN A 58 -7.68 -1.53 -8.23
CA ASN A 58 -8.45 -1.50 -9.47
C ASN A 58 -9.91 -1.03 -9.24
N LEU A 59 -10.53 -1.43 -8.13
CA LEU A 59 -11.85 -0.93 -7.72
C LEU A 59 -11.83 0.59 -7.52
N CYS A 60 -10.86 1.09 -6.75
CA CYS A 60 -10.67 2.52 -6.53
C CYS A 60 -10.42 3.29 -7.82
N ALA A 61 -9.57 2.77 -8.72
CA ALA A 61 -9.32 3.36 -10.04
C ALA A 61 -10.59 3.43 -10.90
N ALA A 62 -11.50 2.47 -10.74
CA ALA A 62 -12.82 2.45 -11.37
C ALA A 62 -13.90 3.24 -10.61
N ARG A 63 -13.54 4.00 -9.56
CA ARG A 63 -14.45 4.75 -8.67
C ARG A 63 -15.46 3.88 -7.93
N GLN A 64 -15.10 2.63 -7.67
CA GLN A 64 -15.87 1.69 -6.88
C GLN A 64 -15.32 1.65 -5.44
N GLN A 65 -16.13 1.16 -4.51
CA GLN A 65 -15.68 0.98 -3.13
C GLN A 65 -14.72 -0.21 -3.05
N PRO A 66 -13.56 -0.07 -2.38
CA PRO A 66 -12.68 -1.19 -2.10
C PRO A 66 -13.35 -2.15 -1.11
N LYS A 67 -12.88 -3.40 -1.10
CA LYS A 67 -13.33 -4.42 -0.17
C LYS A 67 -12.65 -4.22 1.19
N LYS A 68 -13.15 -4.95 2.19
CA LYS A 68 -12.52 -5.00 3.50
C LYS A 68 -11.46 -6.09 3.50
N ILE A 69 -10.20 -5.69 3.66
CA ILE A 69 -9.07 -6.60 3.89
C ILE A 69 -8.93 -6.83 5.40
N LEU A 70 -8.65 -8.07 5.80
CA LEU A 70 -8.47 -8.41 7.22
C LEU A 70 -7.15 -7.84 7.74
N PRO A 71 -7.09 -7.38 9.01
CA PRO A 71 -5.83 -6.95 9.61
C PRO A 71 -4.91 -8.15 9.89
N LEU A 72 -3.61 -7.87 10.02
CA LEU A 72 -2.62 -8.84 10.49
C LEU A 72 -2.98 -9.28 11.93
N LYS A 73 -2.88 -10.58 12.20
CA LYS A 73 -3.25 -11.18 13.50
C LYS A 73 -2.08 -11.24 14.48
#